data_AF-A0AAE4EGW2-F1
#
_entry.id   AF-A0AAE4EGW2-F1
#
_cell.length_a   1.000
_cell.length_b   1.000
_cell.length_c   1.000
_cell.angle_alpha   90.00
_cell.angle_beta   90.00
_cell.angle_gamma   90.00
#
_symmetry.space_group_name_H-M   'P 1'
#
loop_
_entity.id
_entity.type
_entity.pdbx_description
1 polymer ?
#
loop_
_entity_poly.entity_id
_entity_poly.type
_entity_poly.pdbx_seq_one_letter_code
_entity_poly.pdbx_strand_id
1 'polypeptide(L)'
;MDDDRAIDFVLNGEQYRLSRAQVLSAAARGGPEPIRTHWVGIGEQRWPPRQIFERALGVPRTDFISHYAIRQLRRLGFPTSPLPHEPGIPERERPAPESDLGSAIKSFIDLHEFFGQEDLSRRVSRLEDRLEGADRDTVEERLAPEGFTADLLEGALLVRRHAGRVNDLIHAAMIVRALPKILEPGERIVRRPSLASGNDGGRKFDLETDRRVAEFKAAQWKGRDTMRKRMLVADLVGLVLERGDRRAELYVLGSSPLDFLRTSTSTVEWALGRSSPHLRQAYEQRFGSAVLTIGQFTAGPAADVVLRDLTGLIG
;
A
#
# COMPACT_ATOMS: atom_id res chain seq x y z
N MET A 1 34.59 -6.57 17.47
CA MET A 1 34.79 -6.12 16.08
C MET A 1 34.27 -7.24 15.19
N ASP A 2 33.14 -7.01 14.52
CA ASP A 2 32.40 -7.99 13.72
C ASP A 2 32.22 -7.42 12.29
N ASP A 3 33.34 -7.00 11.68
CA ASP A 3 33.36 -6.38 10.35
C ASP A 3 33.18 -7.39 9.21
N ASP A 4 33.34 -8.68 9.51
CA ASP A 4 33.18 -9.79 8.56
C ASP A 4 31.74 -10.33 8.48
N ARG A 5 30.81 -9.77 9.26
CA ARG A 5 29.41 -10.19 9.22
C ARG A 5 28.86 -10.04 7.81
N ALA A 6 28.40 -11.15 7.24
CA ALA A 6 27.75 -11.20 5.93
C ALA A 6 26.39 -11.87 6.04
N ILE A 7 25.47 -11.45 5.17
CA ILE A 7 24.13 -12.01 5.06
C ILE A 7 23.89 -12.43 3.63
N ASP A 8 23.25 -13.57 3.48
CA ASP A 8 22.67 -14.00 2.21
C ASP A 8 21.16 -13.67 2.23
N PHE A 9 20.63 -13.26 1.08
CA PHE A 9 19.21 -12.95 0.89
C PHE A 9 18.81 -13.02 -0.58
N VAL A 10 17.51 -13.20 -0.81
CA VAL A 10 16.92 -13.14 -2.14
C VAL A 10 16.30 -11.76 -2.38
N LEU A 11 16.64 -11.14 -3.50
CA LEU A 11 16.03 -9.90 -3.99
C LEU A 11 15.61 -10.12 -5.45
N ASN A 12 14.32 -9.91 -5.75
CA ASN A 12 13.75 -10.12 -7.09
C ASN A 12 14.00 -11.51 -7.70
N GLY A 13 14.15 -12.55 -6.87
CA GLY A 13 14.39 -13.93 -7.31
C GLY A 13 15.86 -14.30 -7.47
N GLU A 14 16.78 -13.34 -7.35
CA GLU A 14 18.22 -13.57 -7.41
C GLU A 14 18.83 -13.63 -6.01
N GLN A 15 19.85 -14.49 -5.86
CA GLN A 15 20.60 -14.63 -4.61
C GLN A 15 21.69 -13.58 -4.52
N TYR A 16 21.73 -12.86 -3.41
CA TYR A 16 22.71 -11.83 -3.12
C TYR A 16 23.39 -12.11 -1.78
N ARG A 17 24.66 -11.68 -1.70
CA ARG A 17 25.45 -11.65 -0.47
C ARG A 17 25.90 -10.22 -0.21
N LEU A 18 25.65 -9.72 1.00
CA LEU A 18 26.10 -8.41 1.45
C LEU A 18 26.84 -8.53 2.77
N SER A 19 28.01 -7.90 2.89
CA SER A 19 28.78 -7.83 4.12
C SER A 19 28.76 -6.44 4.75
N ARG A 20 29.06 -6.40 6.05
CA ARG A 20 29.22 -5.15 6.81
C ARG A 20 30.34 -4.30 6.23
N ALA A 21 31.47 -4.91 5.87
CA ALA A 21 32.59 -4.25 5.19
C ALA A 21 32.18 -3.59 3.85
N GLN A 22 31.33 -4.25 3.04
CA GLN A 22 30.82 -3.66 1.78
C GLN A 22 29.99 -2.39 2.04
N VAL A 23 29.16 -2.39 3.09
CA VAL A 23 28.36 -1.21 3.48
C VAL A 23 29.25 -0.07 3.96
N LEU A 24 30.29 -0.36 4.76
CA LEU A 24 31.26 0.65 5.21
C LEU A 24 32.05 1.24 4.04
N SER A 25 32.53 0.40 3.11
CA SER A 25 33.22 0.84 1.89
C SER A 25 32.31 1.67 0.97
N ALA A 26 31.01 1.35 0.90
CA ALA A 26 30.03 2.15 0.19
C ALA A 26 29.82 3.53 0.84
N ALA A 27 29.81 3.62 2.17
CA ALA A 27 29.65 4.88 2.89
C ALA A 27 30.87 5.80 2.78
N ALA A 28 32.07 5.23 2.60
CA ALA A 28 33.29 6.00 2.35
C ALA A 28 33.28 6.72 0.99
N ARG A 29 32.39 6.32 0.06
CA ARG A 29 32.27 6.89 -1.28
C ARG A 29 31.14 7.92 -1.33
N GLY A 30 31.46 9.16 -0.94
CA GLY A 30 30.54 10.31 -0.97
C GLY A 30 29.72 10.48 0.31
N GLY A 31 28.82 11.46 0.34
CA GLY A 31 27.98 11.76 1.51
C GLY A 31 26.53 11.26 1.42
N PRO A 32 25.78 11.30 2.53
CA PRO A 32 24.35 10.96 2.56
C PRO A 32 23.49 12.01 1.84
N GLU A 33 22.48 11.55 1.10
CA GLU A 33 21.40 12.39 0.57
C GLU A 33 20.46 12.84 1.72
N PRO A 34 19.65 13.90 1.55
CA PRO A 34 18.68 14.34 2.56
C PRO A 34 17.72 13.22 3.00
N ILE A 35 17.62 13.02 4.32
CA ILE A 35 16.75 11.98 4.91
C ILE A 35 15.32 12.50 5.02
N ARG A 36 14.38 11.81 4.37
CA ARG A 36 12.94 12.16 4.44
C ARG A 36 12.17 11.45 5.55
N THR A 37 12.43 10.15 5.76
CA THR A 37 11.58 9.33 6.65
C THR A 37 12.38 8.28 7.43
N HIS A 38 13.19 7.48 6.75
CA HIS A 38 13.95 6.39 7.38
C HIS A 38 15.45 6.61 7.28
N TRP A 39 16.20 6.06 8.24
CA TRP A 39 17.65 6.21 8.33
C TRP A 39 18.35 4.92 8.76
N VAL A 40 19.64 4.81 8.43
CA VAL A 40 20.59 3.83 8.95
C VAL A 40 21.84 4.57 9.41
N GLY A 41 22.36 4.21 10.58
CA GLY A 41 23.57 4.80 11.14
C GLY A 41 24.80 4.02 10.69
N ILE A 42 25.77 4.73 10.14
CA ILE A 42 27.04 4.18 9.67
C ILE A 42 28.14 5.12 10.17
N GLY A 43 28.94 4.65 11.13
CA GLY A 43 29.78 5.53 11.93
C GLY A 43 28.92 6.55 12.68
N GLU A 44 29.29 7.83 12.62
CA GLU A 44 28.54 8.93 13.23
C GLU A 44 27.46 9.53 12.32
N GLN A 45 27.36 9.08 11.07
CA GLN A 45 26.45 9.64 10.08
C GLN A 45 25.19 8.80 9.91
N ARG A 46 24.07 9.49 9.65
CA ARG A 46 22.81 8.86 9.23
C ARG A 46 22.69 8.92 7.72
N TRP A 47 22.27 7.80 7.14
CA TRP A 47 22.12 7.61 5.70
C TRP A 47 20.69 7.21 5.33
N PRO A 48 20.16 7.67 4.19
CA PRO A 48 18.98 7.07 3.58
C PRO A 48 19.22 5.58 3.29
N PRO A 49 18.40 4.65 3.82
CA PRO A 49 18.66 3.22 3.71
C PRO A 49 18.74 2.74 2.26
N ARG A 50 17.91 3.29 1.36
CA ARG A 50 17.94 2.90 -0.06
C ARG A 50 19.22 3.32 -0.76
N GLN A 51 19.73 4.50 -0.44
CA GLN A 51 20.95 5.04 -1.05
C GLN A 51 22.15 4.15 -0.70
N ILE A 52 22.35 3.86 0.59
CA ILE A 52 23.51 3.07 0.99
C ILE A 52 23.39 1.61 0.53
N PHE A 53 22.17 1.06 0.55
CA PHE A 53 21.94 -0.31 0.11
C PHE A 53 22.18 -0.46 -1.40
N GLU A 54 21.73 0.50 -2.22
CA GLU A 54 22.06 0.60 -3.65
C GLU A 54 23.57 0.66 -3.86
N ARG A 55 24.30 1.53 -3.13
CA ARG A 55 25.75 1.66 -3.28
C ARG A 55 26.53 0.42 -2.86
N ALA A 56 26.07 -0.27 -1.81
CA ALA A 56 26.76 -1.44 -1.28
C ALA A 56 26.49 -2.70 -2.10
N LEU A 57 25.28 -2.84 -2.65
CA LEU A 57 24.86 -4.02 -3.39
C LEU A 57 25.01 -3.87 -4.92
N GLY A 58 25.05 -2.63 -5.44
CA GLY A 58 25.05 -2.33 -6.87
C GLY A 58 23.69 -2.48 -7.55
N VAL A 59 22.61 -2.66 -6.78
CA VAL A 59 21.25 -2.85 -7.30
C VAL A 59 20.49 -1.51 -7.30
N PRO A 60 19.79 -1.14 -8.39
CA PRO A 60 19.06 0.12 -8.48
C PRO A 60 18.03 0.27 -7.35
N ARG A 61 17.93 1.48 -6.79
CA ARG A 61 16.98 1.77 -5.70
C ARG A 61 15.54 1.47 -6.07
N THR A 62 15.15 1.48 -7.35
CA THR A 62 13.80 1.15 -7.86
C THR A 62 13.37 -0.28 -7.54
N ASP A 63 14.32 -1.17 -7.32
CA ASP A 63 14.11 -2.61 -7.27
C ASP A 63 13.75 -3.09 -5.86
N PHE A 64 13.80 -2.19 -4.88
CA PHE A 64 13.46 -2.45 -3.49
C PHE A 64 12.92 -1.20 -2.77
N ILE A 65 12.16 -1.44 -1.71
CA ILE A 65 11.63 -0.40 -0.83
C ILE A 65 12.54 -0.15 0.38
N SER A 66 12.41 1.01 1.02
CA SER A 66 13.23 1.39 2.20
C SER A 66 13.17 0.36 3.33
N HIS A 67 12.00 -0.23 3.59
CA HIS A 67 11.83 -1.26 4.62
C HIS A 67 12.66 -2.52 4.35
N TYR A 68 12.84 -2.89 3.09
CA TYR A 68 13.67 -4.04 2.73
C TYR A 68 15.14 -3.75 3.05
N ALA A 69 15.65 -2.60 2.60
CA ALA A 69 17.03 -2.17 2.89
C ALA A 69 17.31 -2.11 4.40
N ILE A 70 16.40 -1.54 5.20
CA ILE A 70 16.52 -1.47 6.67
C ILE A 70 16.65 -2.86 7.29
N ARG A 71 15.82 -3.83 6.88
CA ARG A 71 15.88 -5.20 7.41
C ARG A 71 17.24 -5.85 7.15
N GLN A 72 17.78 -5.70 5.94
CA GLN A 72 19.08 -6.29 5.59
C GLN A 72 20.24 -5.60 6.32
N LEU A 73 20.25 -4.27 6.36
CA LEU A 73 21.28 -3.51 7.08
C LEU A 73 21.25 -3.77 8.59
N ARG A 74 20.06 -3.98 9.16
CA ARG A 74 19.94 -4.39 10.56
C ARG A 74 20.44 -5.81 10.81
N ARG A 75 20.20 -6.75 9.89
CA ARG A 75 20.79 -8.10 9.94
C ARG A 75 22.32 -8.07 9.89
N LEU A 76 22.93 -7.00 9.38
CA LEU A 76 24.38 -6.72 9.42
C LEU A 76 24.83 -5.97 10.68
N GLY A 77 23.92 -5.68 11.61
CA GLY A 77 24.23 -5.03 12.88
C GLY A 77 24.28 -3.50 12.81
N PHE A 78 23.80 -2.87 11.74
CA PHE A 78 23.70 -1.41 11.70
C PHE A 78 22.50 -0.90 12.50
N PRO A 79 22.65 0.18 13.28
CA PRO A 79 21.52 0.86 13.90
C PRO A 79 20.65 1.51 12.80
N THR A 80 19.34 1.47 12.96
CA THR A 80 18.40 1.97 11.95
C THR A 80 17.24 2.69 12.62
N SER A 81 16.52 3.55 11.89
CA SER A 81 15.17 3.94 12.26
C SER A 81 14.30 2.71 12.50
N PRO A 82 13.32 2.76 13.42
CA PRO A 82 12.37 1.67 13.61
C PRO A 82 11.65 1.38 12.29
N LEU A 83 11.37 0.09 12.06
CA LEU A 83 10.43 -0.30 11.02
C LEU A 83 9.01 -0.06 11.54
N PRO A 84 8.02 0.24 10.67
CA PRO A 84 6.63 0.17 11.07
C PRO A 84 6.38 -1.21 11.67
N HIS A 85 5.89 -1.24 12.90
CA HIS A 85 5.50 -2.44 13.67
C HIS A 85 6.60 -3.23 14.39
N GLU A 86 7.74 -2.62 14.70
CA GLU A 86 8.55 -3.11 15.83
C GLU A 86 8.03 -2.53 17.16
N PRO A 87 7.99 -3.31 18.26
CA PRO A 87 7.87 -2.74 19.59
C PRO A 87 9.14 -1.94 19.85
N GLY A 88 9.11 -0.66 19.49
CA GLY A 88 10.15 0.27 19.87
C GLY A 88 10.26 0.30 21.39
N ILE A 89 11.47 0.53 21.89
CA ILE A 89 11.65 1.35 23.11
C ILE A 89 10.59 2.45 23.00
N PRO A 90 9.70 2.61 24.01
CA PRO A 90 8.56 3.50 23.89
C PRO A 90 9.09 4.78 23.31
N GLU A 91 8.66 5.05 22.08
CA GLU A 91 8.78 6.36 21.50
C GLU A 91 8.23 7.22 22.61
N ARG A 92 9.09 7.98 23.30
CA ARG A 92 8.64 9.02 24.24
C ARG A 92 7.52 9.64 23.45
N GLU A 93 6.29 9.44 23.90
CA GLU A 93 5.12 9.97 23.23
C GLU A 93 5.48 11.43 23.08
N ARG A 94 5.91 11.81 21.87
CA ARG A 94 5.69 13.16 21.44
C ARG A 94 4.19 13.19 21.59
N PRO A 95 3.64 13.97 22.53
CA PRO A 95 2.21 14.06 22.66
C PRO A 95 1.72 14.21 21.23
N ALA A 96 0.83 13.30 20.80
CA ALA A 96 0.19 13.43 19.50
C ALA A 96 -0.11 14.91 19.40
N PRO A 97 0.50 15.66 18.43
CA PRO A 97 0.41 17.11 18.43
C PRO A 97 -1.06 17.36 18.64
N GLU A 98 -1.41 17.98 19.79
CA GLU A 98 -2.81 18.10 20.20
C GLU A 98 -3.52 18.47 18.93
N SER A 99 -4.29 17.52 18.38
CA SER A 99 -4.93 17.81 17.13
C SER A 99 -5.92 18.85 17.60
N ASP A 100 -5.63 20.11 17.34
CA ASP A 100 -6.61 21.14 17.57
C ASP A 100 -7.76 20.70 16.69
N LEU A 101 -8.75 20.09 17.34
CA LEU A 101 -9.91 19.52 16.68
C LEU A 101 -10.58 20.65 15.89
N GLY A 102 -10.46 21.89 16.38
CA GLY A 102 -10.76 23.11 15.65
C GLY A 102 -10.02 23.21 14.31
N SER A 103 -8.68 23.18 14.31
CA SER A 103 -7.86 23.19 13.08
C SER A 103 -8.19 22.05 12.10
N ALA A 104 -8.40 20.82 12.58
CA ALA A 104 -8.76 19.70 11.72
C ALA A 104 -10.17 19.85 11.10
N ILE A 105 -11.14 20.31 11.89
CA ILE A 105 -12.51 20.61 11.42
C ILE A 105 -12.48 21.76 10.42
N LYS A 106 -11.77 22.85 10.74
CA LYS A 106 -11.59 24.00 9.83
C LYS A 106 -10.97 23.57 8.51
N SER A 107 -9.88 22.79 8.56
CA SER A 107 -9.22 22.26 7.36
C SER A 107 -10.16 21.44 6.49
N PHE A 108 -11.03 20.62 7.11
CA PHE A 108 -12.02 19.84 6.39
C PHE A 108 -13.09 20.73 5.74
N ILE A 109 -13.59 21.76 6.45
CA ILE A 109 -14.54 22.74 5.93
C ILE A 109 -13.93 23.50 4.76
N ASP A 110 -12.73 24.06 4.92
CA ASP A 110 -12.02 24.83 3.89
C ASP A 110 -11.82 24.00 2.62
N LEU A 111 -11.41 22.73 2.75
CA LEU A 111 -11.27 21.82 1.61
C LEU A 111 -12.61 21.48 0.96
N HIS A 112 -13.64 21.22 1.77
CA HIS A 112 -14.97 20.93 1.26
C HIS A 112 -15.54 22.12 0.48
N GLU A 113 -15.41 23.33 1.01
CA GLU A 113 -15.77 24.56 0.31
C GLU A 113 -14.97 24.72 -0.98
N PHE A 114 -13.64 24.56 -0.93
CA PHE A 114 -12.77 24.65 -2.10
C PHE A 114 -13.18 23.69 -3.23
N PHE A 115 -13.47 22.42 -2.91
CA PHE A 115 -13.96 21.45 -3.89
C PHE A 115 -15.41 21.69 -4.34
N GLY A 116 -16.22 22.36 -3.51
CA GLY A 116 -17.61 22.68 -3.82
C GLY A 116 -17.78 23.80 -4.84
N GLN A 117 -16.78 24.68 -4.99
CA GLN A 117 -16.88 25.84 -5.89
C GLN A 117 -16.76 25.46 -7.38
N GLU A 118 -15.91 24.50 -7.73
CA GLU A 118 -15.67 24.12 -9.14
C GLU A 118 -14.94 22.77 -9.25
N ASP A 119 -15.05 22.11 -10.41
CA ASP A 119 -14.21 20.97 -10.77
C ASP A 119 -12.72 21.33 -10.69
N LEU A 120 -11.96 20.51 -9.93
CA LEU A 120 -10.54 20.71 -9.70
C LEU A 120 -9.74 20.76 -11.01
N SER A 121 -10.10 19.98 -12.02
CA SER A 121 -9.36 19.92 -13.29
C SER A 121 -9.44 21.23 -14.05
N ARG A 122 -10.61 21.89 -14.04
CA ARG A 122 -10.77 23.23 -14.64
C ARG A 122 -9.97 24.29 -13.91
N ARG A 123 -9.96 24.24 -12.59
CA ARG A 123 -9.18 25.16 -11.75
C ARG A 123 -7.67 24.98 -11.95
N VAL A 124 -7.20 23.73 -12.07
CA VAL A 124 -5.81 23.40 -12.40
C VAL A 124 -5.42 23.92 -13.78
N SER A 125 -6.27 23.76 -14.80
CA SER A 125 -5.99 24.30 -16.14
C SER A 125 -5.78 25.82 -16.11
N ARG A 126 -6.62 26.56 -15.36
CA ARG A 126 -6.43 28.03 -15.24
C ARG A 126 -5.18 28.41 -14.46
N LEU A 127 -4.80 27.63 -13.45
CA LEU A 127 -3.52 27.82 -12.76
C LEU A 127 -2.36 27.66 -13.73
N GLU A 128 -2.40 26.62 -14.56
CA GLU A 128 -1.37 26.36 -15.58
C GLU A 128 -1.27 27.56 -16.55
N ASP A 129 -2.40 28.07 -17.04
CA ASP A 129 -2.44 29.25 -17.91
C ASP A 129 -1.89 30.52 -17.22
N ARG A 130 -2.21 30.73 -15.93
CA ARG A 130 -1.74 31.90 -15.16
C ARG A 130 -0.25 31.83 -14.84
N LEU A 131 0.28 30.62 -14.66
CA LEU A 131 1.70 30.38 -14.40
C LEU A 131 2.56 30.61 -15.65
N GLU A 132 1.98 30.56 -16.84
CA GLU A 132 2.71 30.81 -18.08
C GLU A 132 3.31 32.23 -18.09
N GLY A 133 4.63 32.30 -18.22
CA GLY A 133 5.38 33.56 -18.20
C GLY A 133 5.38 34.30 -16.85
N ALA A 134 5.02 33.64 -15.75
CA ALA A 134 5.20 34.17 -14.40
C ALA A 134 6.67 34.06 -13.97
N ASP A 135 7.13 35.04 -13.21
CA ASP A 135 8.44 35.05 -12.55
C ASP A 135 8.29 35.11 -11.02
N ARG A 136 9.41 35.20 -10.31
CA ARG A 136 9.44 35.24 -8.85
C ARG A 136 8.57 36.37 -8.27
N ASP A 137 8.51 37.51 -8.95
CA ASP A 137 7.90 38.72 -8.41
C ASP A 137 6.42 38.82 -8.78
N THR A 138 6.00 38.12 -9.84
CA THR A 138 4.61 38.13 -10.35
C THR A 138 3.80 36.89 -9.98
N VAL A 139 4.43 35.80 -9.53
CA VAL A 139 3.73 34.53 -9.26
C VAL A 139 2.67 34.65 -8.17
N GLU A 140 2.93 35.38 -7.09
CA GLU A 140 1.99 35.52 -5.97
C GLU A 140 0.72 36.26 -6.39
N GLU A 141 0.87 37.41 -7.07
CA GLU A 141 -0.24 38.21 -7.58
C GLU A 141 -1.08 37.41 -8.60
N ARG A 142 -0.43 36.69 -9.52
CA ARG A 142 -1.12 35.92 -10.56
C ARG A 142 -1.93 34.75 -9.99
N LEU A 143 -1.48 34.15 -8.89
CA LEU A 143 -2.09 32.98 -8.26
C LEU A 143 -3.13 33.32 -7.16
N ALA A 144 -3.07 34.52 -6.57
CA ALA A 144 -3.98 34.93 -5.49
C ALA A 144 -5.47 34.65 -5.76
N PRO A 145 -6.02 34.85 -6.98
CA PRO A 145 -7.43 34.58 -7.26
C PRO A 145 -7.85 33.10 -7.20
N GLU A 146 -6.92 32.16 -7.32
CA GLU A 146 -7.25 30.73 -7.41
C GLU A 146 -7.37 30.06 -6.03
N GLY A 147 -6.95 30.73 -4.96
CA GLY A 147 -7.16 30.30 -3.57
C GLY A 147 -6.20 29.23 -3.06
N PHE A 148 -5.05 29.03 -3.71
CA PHE A 148 -4.01 28.06 -3.30
C PHE A 148 -3.12 28.64 -2.20
N THR A 149 -3.68 28.78 -1.00
CA THR A 149 -2.97 29.34 0.16
C THR A 149 -2.11 28.28 0.87
N ALA A 150 -1.15 28.75 1.69
CA ALA A 150 -0.38 27.87 2.57
C ALA A 150 -1.30 27.08 3.54
N ASP A 151 -2.33 27.73 4.08
CA ASP A 151 -3.33 27.11 4.95
C ASP A 151 -4.10 25.99 4.25
N LEU A 152 -4.48 26.18 2.98
CA LEU A 152 -5.16 25.13 2.21
C LEU A 152 -4.25 23.91 2.00
N LEU A 153 -2.96 24.13 1.74
CA LEU A 153 -1.98 23.05 1.61
C LEU A 153 -1.77 22.32 2.94
N GLU A 154 -1.62 23.06 4.04
CA GLU A 154 -1.46 22.48 5.38
C GLU A 154 -2.70 21.65 5.76
N GLY A 155 -3.89 22.20 5.55
CA GLY A 155 -5.16 21.51 5.78
C GLY A 155 -5.32 20.26 4.90
N ALA A 156 -4.95 20.32 3.62
CA ALA A 156 -4.94 19.16 2.72
C ALA A 156 -4.01 18.05 3.23
N LEU A 157 -2.81 18.40 3.70
CA LEU A 157 -1.85 17.44 4.26
C LEU A 157 -2.35 16.83 5.59
N LEU A 158 -3.01 17.64 6.43
CA LEU A 158 -3.64 17.19 7.67
C LEU A 158 -4.76 16.18 7.36
N VAL A 159 -5.72 16.54 6.52
CA VAL A 159 -6.82 15.66 6.12
C VAL A 159 -6.29 14.39 5.45
N ARG A 160 -5.28 14.47 4.58
CA ARG A 160 -4.65 13.29 3.96
C ARG A 160 -4.09 12.32 4.99
N ARG A 161 -3.48 12.82 6.06
CA ARG A 161 -2.96 11.97 7.16
C ARG A 161 -4.09 11.21 7.86
N HIS A 162 -5.22 11.87 8.09
CA HIS A 162 -6.40 11.26 8.71
C HIS A 162 -7.13 10.30 7.76
N ALA A 163 -7.21 10.61 6.47
CA ALA A 163 -7.90 9.80 5.46
C ALA A 163 -7.33 8.37 5.36
N GLY A 164 -6.02 8.18 5.53
CA GLY A 164 -5.42 6.85 5.58
C GLY A 164 -5.92 6.02 6.76
N ARG A 165 -6.04 6.64 7.95
CA ARG A 165 -6.58 5.98 9.15
C ARG A 165 -8.06 5.67 9.02
N VAL A 166 -8.83 6.54 8.34
CA VAL A 166 -10.24 6.30 8.03
C VAL A 166 -10.38 5.07 7.12
N ASN A 167 -9.51 4.91 6.13
CA ASN A 167 -9.53 3.73 5.26
C ASN A 167 -9.29 2.43 6.06
N ASP A 168 -8.32 2.43 6.97
CA ASP A 168 -8.05 1.28 7.86
C ASP A 168 -9.24 1.00 8.78
N LEU A 169 -9.87 2.05 9.34
CA LEU A 169 -11.07 1.92 10.16
C LEU A 169 -12.23 1.32 9.37
N ILE A 170 -12.47 1.79 8.15
CA ILE A 170 -13.53 1.25 7.28
C ILE A 170 -13.28 -0.25 7.03
N HIS A 171 -12.06 -0.63 6.67
CA HIS A 171 -11.71 -2.02 6.42
C HIS A 171 -11.91 -2.90 7.67
N ALA A 172 -11.41 -2.46 8.84
CA ALA A 172 -11.61 -3.15 10.11
C ALA A 172 -13.10 -3.33 10.44
N ALA A 173 -13.86 -2.23 10.34
CA ALA A 173 -15.28 -2.21 10.65
C ALA A 173 -16.07 -3.14 9.73
N MET A 174 -15.76 -3.15 8.43
CA MET A 174 -16.40 -4.07 7.48
C MET A 174 -16.22 -5.53 7.89
N ILE A 175 -14.98 -5.95 8.17
CA ILE A 175 -14.68 -7.33 8.54
C ILE A 175 -15.43 -7.68 9.83
N VAL A 176 -15.23 -6.89 10.89
CA VAL A 176 -15.83 -7.15 12.21
C VAL A 176 -17.35 -7.21 12.14
N ARG A 177 -17.98 -6.36 11.33
CA ARG A 177 -19.44 -6.33 11.15
C ARG A 177 -19.95 -7.49 10.28
N ALA A 178 -19.13 -7.99 9.35
CA ALA A 178 -19.47 -9.14 8.52
C ALA A 178 -19.37 -10.47 9.30
N LEU A 179 -18.39 -10.62 10.21
CA LEU A 179 -18.09 -11.88 10.90
C LEU A 179 -19.33 -12.59 11.49
N PRO A 180 -20.22 -11.93 12.28
CA PRO A 180 -21.39 -12.60 12.86
C PRO A 180 -22.39 -13.12 11.83
N LYS A 181 -22.38 -12.58 10.60
CA LYS A 181 -23.31 -12.94 9.52
C LYS A 181 -22.74 -14.00 8.59
N ILE A 182 -21.42 -14.16 8.55
CA ILE A 182 -20.75 -15.07 7.62
C ILE A 182 -20.23 -16.33 8.29
N LEU A 183 -19.85 -16.27 9.58
CA LEU A 183 -19.37 -17.43 10.31
C LEU A 183 -20.52 -18.41 10.60
N GLU A 184 -20.28 -19.68 10.31
CA GLU A 184 -21.21 -20.75 10.65
C GLU A 184 -21.08 -21.18 12.12
N PRO A 185 -22.11 -21.81 12.71
CA PRO A 185 -21.99 -22.43 14.02
C PRO A 185 -20.79 -23.37 14.11
N GLY A 186 -19.93 -23.12 15.10
CA GLY A 186 -18.72 -23.90 15.36
C GLY A 186 -17.53 -23.61 14.44
N GLU A 187 -17.66 -22.69 13.48
CA GLU A 187 -16.52 -22.21 12.69
C GLU A 187 -15.59 -21.35 13.55
N ARG A 188 -14.28 -21.56 13.42
CA ARG A 188 -13.25 -20.92 14.25
C ARG A 188 -12.25 -20.17 13.40
N ILE A 189 -11.98 -18.93 13.79
CA ILE A 189 -10.90 -18.13 13.22
C ILE A 189 -9.57 -18.77 13.66
N VAL A 190 -8.77 -19.26 12.71
CA VAL A 190 -7.51 -19.99 12.97
C VAL A 190 -6.28 -19.10 12.88
N ARG A 191 -6.40 -17.93 12.23
CA ARG A 191 -5.37 -16.88 12.26
C ARG A 191 -6.00 -15.53 12.58
N ARG A 192 -5.26 -14.67 13.28
CA ARG A 192 -5.70 -13.30 13.58
C ARG A 192 -6.10 -12.58 12.27
N PRO A 193 -7.33 -12.05 12.16
CA PRO A 193 -7.77 -11.35 10.95
C PRO A 193 -6.92 -10.12 10.66
N SER A 194 -6.75 -9.81 9.37
CA SER A 194 -6.06 -8.60 8.93
C SER A 194 -7.03 -7.41 8.95
N LEU A 195 -7.18 -6.75 10.10
CA LEU A 195 -8.16 -5.68 10.26
C LEU A 195 -7.67 -4.29 9.83
N ALA A 196 -6.36 -4.07 9.77
CA ALA A 196 -5.77 -2.79 9.40
C ALA A 196 -4.38 -3.01 8.80
N SER A 197 -3.73 -1.93 8.36
CA SER A 197 -2.36 -1.96 7.83
C SER A 197 -1.33 -2.40 8.90
N GLY A 198 -1.22 -3.72 9.09
CA GLY A 198 -0.39 -4.37 10.09
C GLY A 198 0.03 -5.75 9.60
N ASN A 199 1.17 -5.80 8.90
CA ASN A 199 1.71 -7.03 8.31
C ASN A 199 2.35 -7.93 9.38
N ASP A 200 1.60 -8.88 9.92
CA ASP A 200 2.25 -10.16 10.24
C ASP A 200 2.54 -10.83 8.91
N GLY A 201 3.81 -10.92 8.52
CA GLY A 201 4.24 -11.42 7.20
C GLY A 201 3.88 -12.89 6.90
N GLY A 202 3.14 -13.56 7.78
CA GLY A 202 2.57 -14.89 7.56
C GLY A 202 1.06 -14.91 7.26
N ARG A 203 0.39 -13.75 7.19
CA ARG A 203 -1.04 -13.66 6.83
C ARG A 203 -1.18 -13.59 5.32
N LYS A 204 -1.96 -14.53 4.76
CA LYS A 204 -2.20 -14.61 3.31
C LYS A 204 -3.52 -13.98 2.90
N PHE A 205 -4.50 -14.01 3.79
CA PHE A 205 -5.85 -13.54 3.57
C PHE A 205 -6.33 -12.64 4.70
N ASP A 206 -7.33 -11.80 4.43
CA ASP A 206 -7.96 -10.94 5.44
C ASP A 206 -8.65 -11.75 6.56
N LEU A 207 -9.26 -12.88 6.19
CA LEU A 207 -9.87 -13.83 7.12
C LEU A 207 -9.43 -15.27 6.79
N GLU A 208 -8.99 -15.99 7.81
CA GLU A 208 -8.72 -17.43 7.74
C GLU A 208 -9.41 -18.15 8.90
N THR A 209 -10.29 -19.09 8.56
CA THR A 209 -10.95 -19.98 9.50
C THR A 209 -10.54 -21.43 9.24
N ASP A 210 -11.02 -22.33 10.07
CA ASP A 210 -10.92 -23.78 9.86
C ASP A 210 -11.73 -24.25 8.63
N ARG A 211 -12.63 -23.42 8.08
CA ARG A 211 -13.51 -23.77 6.95
C ARG A 211 -13.36 -22.90 5.70
N ARG A 212 -12.88 -21.66 5.84
CA ARG A 212 -12.81 -20.69 4.74
C ARG A 212 -11.59 -19.79 4.77
N VAL A 213 -11.30 -19.19 3.63
CA VAL A 213 -10.44 -18.02 3.45
C VAL A 213 -11.23 -16.94 2.75
N ALA A 214 -11.03 -15.68 3.14
CA ALA A 214 -11.72 -14.56 2.51
C ALA A 214 -10.90 -13.29 2.41
N GLU A 215 -11.21 -12.52 1.36
CA GLU A 215 -10.67 -11.19 1.05
C GLU A 215 -11.79 -10.15 1.08
N PHE A 216 -11.50 -8.94 1.59
CA PHE A 216 -12.46 -7.86 1.74
C PHE A 216 -11.98 -6.59 1.03
N LYS A 217 -12.75 -6.10 0.05
CA LYS A 217 -12.41 -4.88 -0.71
C LYS A 217 -13.49 -3.81 -0.54
N ALA A 218 -13.12 -2.78 0.24
CA ALA A 218 -14.00 -1.68 0.62
C ALA A 218 -14.11 -0.54 -0.43
N ALA A 219 -13.33 -0.63 -1.51
CA ALA A 219 -13.11 0.53 -2.36
C ALA A 219 -14.30 0.80 -3.28
N GLN A 220 -14.92 1.98 -3.13
CA GLN A 220 -15.92 2.47 -4.07
C GLN A 220 -15.25 2.89 -5.39
N TRP A 221 -15.82 2.46 -6.52
CA TRP A 221 -15.28 2.75 -7.85
C TRP A 221 -15.92 4.02 -8.42
N LYS A 222 -15.10 4.89 -9.02
CA LYS A 222 -15.48 6.20 -9.59
C LYS A 222 -15.07 6.36 -11.07
N GLY A 223 -14.72 5.28 -11.75
CA GLY A 223 -14.45 5.23 -13.20
C GLY A 223 -12.96 5.11 -13.55
N ARG A 224 -12.05 5.81 -12.85
CA ARG A 224 -10.59 5.70 -13.02
C ARG A 224 -9.96 4.78 -11.97
N ASP A 225 -10.35 3.51 -11.99
CA ASP A 225 -10.05 2.53 -10.94
C ASP A 225 -9.04 1.45 -11.34
N THR A 226 -8.13 1.75 -12.29
CA THR A 226 -7.19 0.76 -12.84
C THR A 226 -6.42 -0.02 -11.78
N MET A 227 -5.86 0.65 -10.77
CA MET A 227 -5.13 -0.05 -9.70
C MET A 227 -6.05 -0.87 -8.80
N ARG A 228 -7.27 -0.40 -8.52
CA ARG A 228 -8.26 -1.15 -7.72
C ARG A 228 -8.74 -2.40 -8.46
N LYS A 229 -8.98 -2.29 -9.77
CA LYS A 229 -9.28 -3.42 -10.66
C LYS A 229 -8.17 -4.46 -10.65
N ARG A 230 -6.92 -4.03 -10.76
CA ARG A 230 -5.73 -4.91 -10.71
C ARG A 230 -5.61 -5.63 -9.38
N MET A 231 -5.73 -4.90 -8.27
CA MET A 231 -5.68 -5.48 -6.93
C MET A 231 -6.80 -6.51 -6.72
N LEU A 232 -8.04 -6.18 -7.07
CA LEU A 232 -9.18 -7.09 -6.94
C LEU A 232 -8.95 -8.42 -7.67
N VAL A 233 -8.38 -8.37 -8.89
CA VAL A 233 -8.04 -9.59 -9.64
C VAL A 233 -6.88 -10.34 -8.99
N ALA A 234 -5.88 -9.64 -8.47
CA ALA A 234 -4.78 -10.27 -7.74
C ALA A 234 -5.29 -11.03 -6.50
N ASP A 235 -6.23 -10.45 -5.76
CA ASP A 235 -6.86 -11.07 -4.59
C ASP A 235 -7.68 -12.31 -5.00
N LEU A 236 -8.47 -12.21 -6.08
CA LEU A 236 -9.21 -13.34 -6.63
C LEU A 236 -8.28 -14.49 -7.05
N VAL A 237 -7.18 -14.18 -7.74
CA VAL A 237 -6.18 -15.17 -8.16
C VAL A 237 -5.51 -15.79 -6.93
N GLY A 238 -5.14 -14.99 -5.93
CA GLY A 238 -4.57 -15.48 -4.66
C GLY A 238 -5.51 -16.45 -3.94
N LEU A 239 -6.80 -16.14 -3.88
CA LEU A 239 -7.82 -17.04 -3.32
C LEU A 239 -7.88 -18.38 -4.05
N VAL A 240 -7.83 -18.39 -5.39
CA VAL A 240 -7.83 -19.63 -6.17
C VAL A 240 -6.57 -20.47 -5.93
N LEU A 241 -5.40 -19.82 -5.85
CA LEU A 241 -4.11 -20.50 -5.76
C LEU A 241 -3.78 -20.97 -4.34
N GLU A 242 -4.20 -20.24 -3.30
CA GLU A 242 -3.64 -20.40 -1.95
C GLU A 242 -4.65 -20.85 -0.88
N ARG A 243 -5.93 -21.07 -1.24
CA ARG A 243 -6.97 -21.47 -0.27
C ARG A 243 -6.80 -22.87 0.33
N GLY A 244 -6.16 -23.80 -0.39
CA GLY A 244 -6.15 -25.23 -0.03
C GLY A 244 -7.55 -25.86 -0.18
N ASP A 245 -7.97 -26.68 0.79
CA ASP A 245 -9.29 -27.32 0.79
C ASP A 245 -10.42 -26.44 1.37
N ARG A 246 -10.07 -25.22 1.81
CA ARG A 246 -11.02 -24.27 2.41
C ARG A 246 -11.84 -23.58 1.33
N ARG A 247 -13.08 -23.21 1.67
CA ARG A 247 -13.92 -22.36 0.80
C ARG A 247 -13.25 -21.00 0.61
N ALA A 248 -13.26 -20.48 -0.61
CA ALA A 248 -12.74 -19.15 -0.92
C ALA A 248 -13.88 -18.17 -1.16
N GLU A 249 -13.79 -16.99 -0.54
CA GLU A 249 -14.84 -15.97 -0.64
C GLU A 249 -14.22 -14.59 -0.86
N LEU A 250 -14.79 -13.82 -1.79
CA LEU A 250 -14.36 -12.45 -2.08
C LEU A 250 -15.53 -11.50 -1.83
N TYR A 251 -15.35 -10.63 -0.86
CA TYR A 251 -16.33 -9.66 -0.43
C TYR A 251 -15.97 -8.27 -0.96
N VAL A 252 -16.91 -7.61 -1.62
CA VAL A 252 -16.71 -6.27 -2.21
C VAL A 252 -17.85 -5.33 -1.80
N LEU A 253 -17.60 -4.02 -1.77
CA LEU A 253 -18.66 -3.04 -1.63
C LEU A 253 -19.22 -2.58 -2.98
N GLY A 254 -20.50 -2.86 -3.20
CA GLY A 254 -21.26 -2.46 -4.39
C GLY A 254 -21.18 -3.48 -5.54
N SER A 255 -22.00 -3.26 -6.57
CA SER A 255 -22.12 -4.19 -7.71
C SER A 255 -21.00 -4.04 -8.75
N SER A 256 -20.47 -2.82 -8.97
CA SER A 256 -19.50 -2.57 -10.04
C SER A 256 -18.25 -3.47 -10.02
N PRO A 257 -17.65 -3.78 -8.85
CA PRO A 257 -16.53 -4.73 -8.80
C PRO A 257 -16.94 -6.15 -9.23
N LEU A 258 -18.14 -6.61 -8.88
CA LEU A 258 -18.66 -7.91 -9.28
C LEU A 258 -18.94 -7.98 -10.78
N ASP A 259 -19.57 -6.93 -11.32
CA ASP A 259 -19.86 -6.83 -12.75
C ASP A 259 -18.57 -6.85 -13.56
N PHE A 260 -17.53 -6.14 -13.08
CA PHE A 260 -16.21 -6.16 -13.69
C PHE A 260 -15.59 -7.56 -13.70
N LEU A 261 -15.59 -8.27 -12.56
CA LEU A 261 -15.04 -9.63 -12.50
C LEU A 261 -15.78 -10.58 -13.45
N ARG A 262 -17.10 -10.45 -13.57
CA ARG A 262 -17.93 -11.35 -14.38
C ARG A 262 -17.87 -11.07 -15.88
N THR A 263 -17.73 -9.80 -16.28
CA THR A 263 -17.96 -9.39 -17.67
C THR A 263 -16.71 -8.84 -18.37
N SER A 264 -15.62 -8.57 -17.65
CA SER A 264 -14.46 -7.91 -18.25
C SER A 264 -13.75 -8.79 -19.28
N THR A 265 -13.48 -8.19 -20.44
CA THR A 265 -12.66 -8.76 -21.53
C THR A 265 -11.17 -8.45 -21.39
N SER A 266 -10.77 -7.68 -20.37
CA SER A 266 -9.34 -7.47 -20.07
C SER A 266 -8.71 -8.79 -19.62
N THR A 267 -7.43 -8.99 -19.90
CA THR A 267 -6.75 -10.25 -19.56
C THR A 267 -6.35 -10.29 -18.09
N VAL A 268 -6.29 -11.50 -17.53
CA VAL A 268 -5.74 -11.71 -16.17
C VAL A 268 -4.27 -11.30 -16.13
N GLU A 269 -3.49 -11.59 -17.17
CA GLU A 269 -2.10 -11.15 -17.30
C GLU A 269 -1.96 -9.62 -17.20
N TRP A 270 -2.80 -8.88 -17.93
CA TRP A 270 -2.83 -7.42 -17.81
C TRP A 270 -3.07 -7.03 -16.36
N ALA A 271 -4.05 -7.63 -15.69
CA ALA A 271 -4.40 -7.28 -14.32
C ALA A 271 -3.22 -7.54 -13.36
N LEU A 272 -2.58 -8.70 -13.50
CA LEU A 272 -1.44 -9.13 -12.68
C LEU A 272 -0.13 -8.40 -13.00
N GLY A 273 -0.04 -7.61 -14.07
CA GLY A 273 1.20 -6.92 -14.47
C GLY A 273 1.84 -5.99 -13.41
N ARG A 274 1.13 -5.65 -12.33
CA ARG A 274 1.66 -4.88 -11.18
C ARG A 274 1.70 -5.70 -9.87
N SER A 275 1.34 -6.98 -9.93
CA SER A 275 1.39 -7.91 -8.82
C SER A 275 2.80 -8.43 -8.59
N SER A 276 3.02 -9.08 -7.44
CA SER A 276 4.31 -9.68 -7.11
C SER A 276 4.74 -10.68 -8.19
N PRO A 277 6.06 -10.82 -8.47
CA PRO A 277 6.57 -11.84 -9.38
C PRO A 277 6.11 -13.25 -8.99
N HIS A 278 6.03 -13.53 -7.68
CA HIS A 278 5.56 -14.82 -7.17
C HIS A 278 4.12 -15.15 -7.59
N LEU A 279 3.19 -14.21 -7.45
CA LEU A 279 1.80 -14.44 -7.83
C LEU A 279 1.66 -14.65 -9.35
N ARG A 280 2.40 -13.86 -10.14
CA ARG A 280 2.43 -14.02 -11.61
C ARG A 280 2.95 -15.39 -12.03
N GLN A 281 4.06 -15.82 -11.44
CA GLN A 281 4.65 -17.12 -11.71
C GLN A 281 3.73 -18.27 -11.27
N ALA A 282 3.12 -18.17 -10.09
CA ALA A 282 2.18 -19.18 -9.61
C ALA A 282 0.93 -19.29 -10.50
N TYR A 283 0.42 -18.16 -11.00
CA TYR A 283 -0.66 -18.14 -11.98
C TYR A 283 -0.25 -18.86 -13.28
N GLU A 284 0.89 -18.50 -13.86
CA GLU A 284 1.39 -19.11 -15.09
C GLU A 284 1.67 -20.62 -14.92
N GLN A 285 2.24 -21.03 -13.79
CA GLN A 285 2.46 -22.45 -13.49
C GLN A 285 1.16 -23.24 -13.38
N ARG A 286 0.09 -22.64 -12.83
CA ARG A 286 -1.17 -23.33 -12.60
C ARG A 286 -2.05 -23.38 -13.84
N PHE A 287 -2.10 -22.30 -14.61
CA PHE A 287 -3.05 -22.12 -15.72
C PHE A 287 -2.37 -22.10 -17.11
N GLY A 288 -1.04 -22.11 -17.16
CA GLY A 288 -0.26 -22.07 -18.39
C GLY A 288 -0.27 -20.69 -19.06
N SER A 289 0.05 -20.69 -20.35
CA SER A 289 0.12 -19.50 -21.21
C SER A 289 -1.21 -19.14 -21.89
N ALA A 290 -2.30 -19.84 -21.55
CA ALA A 290 -3.62 -19.55 -22.11
C ALA A 290 -4.08 -18.15 -21.69
N VAL A 291 -4.35 -17.30 -22.67
CA VAL A 291 -4.83 -15.93 -22.42
C VAL A 291 -6.29 -15.99 -22.00
N LEU A 292 -6.53 -15.94 -20.68
CA LEU A 292 -7.87 -15.82 -20.12
C LEU A 292 -8.22 -14.35 -19.90
N THR A 293 -9.42 -13.97 -20.33
CA THR A 293 -10.04 -12.74 -19.84
C THR A 293 -10.41 -12.90 -18.36
N ILE A 294 -10.56 -11.78 -17.66
CA ILE A 294 -11.01 -11.79 -16.26
C ILE A 294 -12.37 -12.47 -16.15
N GLY A 295 -13.33 -12.18 -17.05
CA GLY A 295 -14.63 -12.85 -17.08
C GLY A 295 -14.54 -14.35 -17.29
N GLN A 296 -13.69 -14.81 -18.21
CA GLN A 296 -13.44 -16.25 -18.44
C GLN A 296 -12.80 -16.92 -17.24
N PHE A 297 -11.83 -16.25 -16.60
CA PHE A 297 -11.20 -16.75 -15.38
C PHE A 297 -12.21 -16.88 -14.24
N THR A 298 -13.06 -15.86 -14.05
CA THR A 298 -14.12 -15.85 -13.05
C THR A 298 -15.19 -16.92 -13.31
N ALA A 299 -15.57 -17.17 -14.56
CA ALA A 299 -16.57 -18.17 -14.91
C ALA A 299 -16.03 -19.62 -14.97
N GLY A 300 -14.71 -19.80 -15.01
CA GLY A 300 -14.07 -21.11 -15.10
C GLY A 300 -13.18 -21.39 -13.88
N PRO A 301 -11.86 -21.14 -13.96
CA PRO A 301 -10.91 -21.41 -12.87
C PRO A 301 -11.28 -20.90 -11.48
N ALA A 302 -12.00 -19.77 -11.38
CA ALA A 302 -12.42 -19.17 -10.12
C ALA A 302 -13.93 -19.33 -9.85
N ALA A 303 -14.63 -20.21 -10.57
CA ALA A 303 -16.09 -20.35 -10.49
C ALA A 303 -16.59 -20.78 -9.10
N ASP A 304 -15.73 -21.43 -8.30
CA ASP A 304 -16.02 -21.87 -6.94
C ASP A 304 -15.60 -20.86 -5.86
N VAL A 305 -15.06 -19.70 -6.26
CA VAL A 305 -14.89 -18.56 -5.34
C VAL A 305 -16.22 -17.84 -5.19
N VAL A 306 -16.72 -17.76 -3.97
CA VAL A 306 -18.00 -17.10 -3.68
C VAL A 306 -17.80 -15.59 -3.70
N LEU A 307 -18.41 -14.91 -4.69
CA LEU A 307 -18.36 -13.45 -4.80
C LEU A 307 -19.61 -12.83 -4.15
N ARG A 308 -19.44 -11.91 -3.18
CA ARG A 308 -20.56 -11.28 -2.46
C ARG A 308 -20.43 -9.76 -2.35
N ASP A 309 -21.55 -9.07 -2.55
CA ASP A 309 -21.67 -7.65 -2.21
C ASP A 309 -21.95 -7.51 -0.70
N LEU A 310 -21.09 -6.75 -0.03
CA LEU A 310 -21.20 -6.46 1.39
C LEU A 310 -22.32 -5.48 1.72
N THR A 311 -22.80 -4.68 0.77
CA THR A 311 -23.84 -3.67 1.02
C THR A 311 -25.06 -4.28 1.69
N GLY A 312 -25.51 -5.47 1.25
CA GLY A 312 -26.63 -6.19 1.85
C GLY A 312 -26.30 -6.92 3.16
N LEU A 313 -25.02 -7.04 3.51
CA LEU A 313 -24.54 -7.71 4.72
C LEU A 313 -24.18 -6.75 5.85
N ILE A 314 -23.71 -5.54 5.56
CA ILE A 314 -23.30 -4.59 6.62
C ILE A 314 -24.17 -3.34 6.71
N GLY A 315 -24.99 -3.09 5.67
CA GLY A 315 -26.06 -2.10 5.68
C GLY A 315 -27.23 -2.46 6.56
#